data_AF-A0A9Q9ENZ5-F1
#
_entry.id   AF-A0A9Q9ENZ5-F1
#
_cell.length_a   1.000
_cell.length_b   1.000
_cell.length_c   1.000
_cell.angle_alpha   90.00
_cell.angle_beta   90.00
_cell.angle_gamma   90.00
#
_symmetry.space_group_name_H-M   'P 1'
#
loop_
_entity.id
_entity.type
_entity.pdbx_description
1 polymer ?
#
loop_
_entity_poly.entity_id
_entity_poly.type
_entity_poly.pdbx_seq_one_letter_code
_entity_poly.pdbx_strand_id
1 'polypeptide(L)'
;MTLPQFALDYNGCTRVQLHRFIKDRTIRTRTNSKTKKALLVKVLQTLDQTANFRFMDLPAEMRNIIYELLLTRNKFAGMKAYPALLRASKQMYKEGYGVLMAESVLCAGFRHLKDFVRPGTKMTGDIDLVLCEYESAYFTLELGHRLGRLPKLSEVSLDVEFGTDGHLVPPFQERRVQTLFHRFATLPKHLRRVELVFQPGHCINALHGVRRANILRSIARLGVDKTLVIKGLDRSTEIEIWEFVRLQRADQQGQLAMSDSQ
;
A
#
# COMPACT_ATOMS: atom_id res chain seq x y z
N MET A 1 -4.00 21.33 -15.66
CA MET A 1 -3.75 21.59 -17.10
C MET A 1 -2.88 20.47 -17.64
N THR A 2 -3.13 20.00 -18.86
CA THR A 2 -2.29 19.02 -19.56
C THR A 2 -0.88 19.60 -19.78
N LEU A 3 0.16 18.78 -19.67
CA LEU A 3 1.52 19.22 -19.96
C LEU A 3 1.64 19.62 -21.45
N PRO A 4 2.48 20.60 -21.80
CA PRO A 4 2.60 21.10 -23.17
C PRO A 4 2.86 19.99 -24.21
N GLN A 5 3.60 18.94 -23.85
CA GLN A 5 3.88 17.81 -24.73
C GLN A 5 2.66 16.94 -25.09
N PHE A 6 1.59 17.00 -24.29
CA PHE A 6 0.34 16.28 -24.54
C PHE A 6 -0.76 17.21 -25.06
N ALA A 7 -0.46 18.50 -25.23
CA ALA A 7 -1.39 19.45 -25.80
C ALA A 7 -1.44 19.31 -27.33
N LEU A 8 -2.62 19.52 -27.90
CA LEU A 8 -2.79 19.48 -29.35
C LEU A 8 -2.07 20.67 -30.00
N ASP A 9 -1.23 20.43 -31.01
CA ASP A 9 -0.61 21.52 -31.76
C ASP A 9 -1.62 22.18 -32.72
N TYR A 10 -2.19 23.29 -32.27
CA TYR A 10 -3.13 24.07 -33.06
C TYR A 10 -2.50 24.74 -34.28
N ASN A 11 -1.19 24.97 -34.29
CA ASN A 11 -0.53 25.59 -35.44
C ASN A 11 -0.50 24.65 -36.64
N GLY A 12 -0.37 23.33 -36.41
CA GLY A 12 -0.48 22.30 -37.45
C GLY A 12 -1.90 22.09 -38.01
N CYS A 13 -2.93 22.62 -37.35
CA CYS A 13 -4.33 22.37 -37.75
C CYS A 13 -4.83 23.30 -38.87
N THR A 14 -5.72 22.79 -39.71
CA THR A 14 -6.44 23.58 -40.73
C THR A 14 -7.51 24.47 -40.10
N ARG A 15 -7.92 25.55 -40.77
CA ARG A 15 -9.01 26.42 -40.27
C ARG A 15 -10.31 25.66 -40.02
N VAL A 16 -10.63 24.68 -40.88
CA VAL A 16 -11.83 23.86 -40.75
C VAL A 16 -11.80 23.03 -39.47
N GLN A 17 -10.66 22.42 -39.15
CA GLN A 17 -10.47 21.68 -37.89
C GLN A 17 -10.57 22.60 -36.67
N LEU A 18 -9.95 23.78 -36.72
CA LEU A 18 -10.02 24.75 -35.60
C LEU A 18 -11.46 25.21 -35.33
N HIS A 19 -12.26 25.45 -36.38
CA HIS A 19 -13.67 25.79 -36.22
C HIS A 19 -14.48 24.62 -35.63
N ARG A 20 -14.21 23.37 -36.04
CA ARG A 20 -14.83 22.18 -35.45
C ARG A 20 -14.51 22.09 -33.96
N PHE A 21 -13.23 22.23 -33.59
CA PHE A 21 -12.78 22.21 -32.20
C PHE A 21 -13.43 23.28 -31.31
N ILE A 22 -13.64 24.48 -31.84
CA ILE A 22 -14.35 25.53 -31.09
C ILE A 22 -15.81 25.11 -30.90
N LYS A 23 -16.47 24.68 -31.98
CA LYS A 23 -17.87 24.24 -31.93
C LYS A 23 -18.11 23.12 -30.92
N ASP A 24 -17.23 22.14 -30.89
CA ASP A 24 -17.32 20.99 -29.98
C ASP A 24 -17.16 21.42 -28.50
N ARG A 25 -16.34 22.45 -28.23
CA ARG A 25 -16.09 22.96 -26.86
C ARG A 25 -17.13 23.95 -26.35
N THR A 26 -17.74 24.75 -27.22
CA THR A 26 -18.65 25.83 -26.80
C THR A 26 -20.13 25.50 -26.98
N ILE A 27 -20.48 24.39 -27.62
CA ILE A 27 -21.85 23.86 -27.89
C ILE A 27 -22.76 24.84 -28.69
N ARG A 28 -22.49 26.15 -28.69
CA ARG A 28 -23.41 27.20 -29.16
C ARG A 28 -22.79 28.38 -29.91
N THR A 29 -21.46 28.58 -29.94
CA THR A 29 -20.92 29.77 -30.64
C THR A 29 -20.83 29.58 -32.15
N ARG A 30 -21.59 30.40 -32.89
CA ARG A 30 -21.36 30.63 -34.32
C ARG A 30 -20.07 31.42 -34.49
N THR A 31 -18.96 30.75 -34.74
CA THR A 31 -17.74 31.42 -35.20
C THR A 31 -17.90 31.86 -36.66
N ASN A 32 -17.64 33.14 -36.94
CA ASN A 32 -17.68 33.68 -38.30
C ASN A 32 -16.64 32.98 -39.19
N SER A 33 -17.04 32.49 -40.36
CA SER A 33 -16.16 31.73 -41.27
C SER A 33 -14.95 32.52 -41.77
N LYS A 34 -15.00 33.87 -41.70
CA LYS A 34 -13.92 34.79 -42.11
C LYS A 34 -12.85 35.05 -41.05
N THR A 35 -12.97 34.49 -39.83
CA THR A 35 -12.03 34.75 -38.72
C THR A 35 -10.60 34.27 -39.04
N LYS A 36 -9.59 35.10 -38.74
CA LYS A 36 -8.17 34.77 -38.97
C LYS A 36 -7.74 33.54 -38.15
N LYS A 37 -6.91 32.67 -38.74
CA LYS A 37 -6.41 31.43 -38.09
C LYS A 37 -5.79 31.70 -36.71
N ALA A 38 -4.92 32.69 -36.59
CA ALA A 38 -4.27 33.05 -35.33
C ALA A 38 -5.26 33.38 -34.21
N LEU A 39 -6.41 33.97 -34.56
CA LEU A 39 -7.45 34.33 -33.60
C LEU A 39 -8.21 33.08 -33.12
N LEU A 40 -8.49 32.12 -34.01
CA LEU A 40 -9.07 30.83 -33.65
C LEU A 40 -8.17 30.03 -32.69
N VAL A 41 -6.85 30.05 -32.94
CA VAL A 41 -5.88 29.40 -32.05
C VAL A 41 -5.89 30.03 -30.65
N LYS A 42 -5.85 31.37 -30.56
CA LYS A 42 -5.94 32.07 -29.27
C LYS A 42 -7.23 31.72 -28.52
N VAL A 43 -8.36 31.69 -29.22
CA VAL A 43 -9.66 31.31 -28.63
C VAL A 43 -9.61 29.89 -28.06
N LEU A 44 -9.07 28.93 -28.82
CA LEU A 44 -8.94 27.54 -28.34
C LEU A 44 -8.01 27.43 -27.13
N GLN A 45 -6.88 28.15 -27.14
CA GLN A 45 -5.97 28.20 -26.00
C GLN A 45 -6.67 28.75 -24.75
N THR A 46 -7.44 29.83 -24.88
CA THR A 46 -8.23 30.39 -23.78
C THR A 46 -9.32 29.43 -23.31
N LEU A 47 -10.01 28.75 -24.23
CA LEU A 47 -11.02 27.75 -23.89
C LEU A 47 -10.41 26.56 -23.13
N ASP A 48 -9.24 26.07 -23.54
CA ASP A 48 -8.56 24.98 -22.84
C ASP A 48 -7.99 25.42 -21.48
N GLN A 49 -7.49 26.65 -21.37
CA GLN A 49 -7.01 27.20 -20.10
C GLN A 49 -8.13 27.38 -19.08
N THR A 50 -9.33 27.71 -19.55
CA THR A 50 -10.53 27.89 -18.72
C THR A 50 -11.38 26.64 -18.61
N ALA A 51 -11.02 25.57 -19.33
CA ALA A 51 -11.74 24.31 -19.29
C ALA A 51 -11.60 23.67 -17.91
N ASN A 52 -12.71 23.62 -17.18
CA ASN A 52 -12.80 22.87 -15.94
C ASN A 52 -13.30 21.46 -16.25
N PHE A 53 -12.50 20.46 -15.90
CA PHE A 53 -12.94 19.08 -15.98
C PHE A 53 -14.02 18.84 -14.93
N ARG A 54 -15.24 18.55 -15.39
CA ARG A 54 -16.38 18.30 -14.51
C ARG A 54 -16.35 16.86 -14.02
N PHE A 55 -15.46 16.59 -13.08
CA PHE A 55 -15.26 15.25 -12.53
C PHE A 55 -16.57 14.61 -12.01
N MET A 56 -17.46 15.41 -11.44
CA MET A 56 -18.75 14.92 -10.91
C MET A 56 -19.81 14.65 -11.98
N ASP A 57 -19.62 15.13 -13.21
CA ASP A 57 -20.51 14.85 -14.35
C ASP A 57 -20.19 13.48 -14.99
N LEU A 58 -19.09 12.84 -14.60
CA LEU A 58 -18.77 11.47 -15.02
C LEU A 58 -19.75 10.47 -14.40
N PRO A 59 -20.05 9.35 -15.08
CA PRO A 59 -20.73 8.21 -14.47
C PRO A 59 -19.99 7.66 -13.24
N ALA A 60 -20.71 7.04 -12.32
CA ALA A 60 -20.14 6.54 -11.06
C ALA A 60 -19.02 5.51 -11.30
N GLU A 61 -19.19 4.66 -12.31
CA GLU A 61 -18.24 3.63 -12.72
C GLU A 61 -16.91 4.24 -13.16
N MET A 62 -16.95 5.33 -13.94
CA MET A 62 -15.74 6.04 -14.36
C MET A 62 -15.05 6.76 -13.20
N ARG A 63 -15.83 7.31 -12.24
CA ARG A 63 -15.24 7.91 -11.04
C ARG A 63 -14.51 6.88 -10.19
N ASN A 64 -15.07 5.67 -10.05
CA ASN A 64 -14.41 4.56 -9.33
C ASN A 64 -13.05 4.20 -9.92
N ILE A 65 -12.95 4.08 -11.25
CA ILE A 65 -11.67 3.82 -11.93
C ILE A 65 -10.66 4.95 -11.64
N ILE A 66 -11.11 6.21 -11.63
CA ILE A 66 -10.23 7.34 -11.30
C ILE A 66 -9.82 7.31 -9.82
N TYR A 67 -10.72 6.93 -8.92
CA TYR A 67 -10.38 6.75 -7.51
C TYR A 67 -9.34 5.65 -7.33
N GLU A 68 -9.45 4.51 -8.01
CA GLU A 68 -8.42 3.46 -8.00
C GLU A 68 -7.09 4.03 -8.49
N LEU A 69 -7.05 4.66 -9.66
CA LEU A 69 -5.81 5.24 -10.20
C LEU A 69 -5.15 6.30 -9.29
N LEU A 70 -5.95 7.13 -8.62
CA LEU A 70 -5.45 8.28 -7.86
C LEU A 70 -5.30 8.02 -6.37
N LEU A 71 -6.04 7.07 -5.80
CA LEU A 71 -6.03 6.78 -4.36
C LEU A 71 -5.29 5.49 -4.04
N THR A 72 -5.09 4.59 -5.01
CA THR A 72 -4.23 3.43 -4.85
C THR A 72 -2.77 3.86 -4.91
N ARG A 73 -2.00 3.49 -3.88
CA ARG A 73 -0.55 3.61 -3.90
C ARG A 73 0.06 2.28 -4.31
N ASN A 74 0.99 2.31 -5.25
CA ASN A 74 1.82 1.16 -5.56
C ASN A 74 3.28 1.61 -5.64
N LYS A 75 4.03 1.38 -4.56
CA LYS A 75 5.45 1.75 -4.49
C LYS A 75 6.30 1.02 -5.53
N PHE A 76 6.02 -0.26 -5.79
CA PHE A 76 6.76 -1.06 -6.75
C PHE A 76 6.60 -0.53 -8.19
N ALA A 77 5.42 0.00 -8.51
CA ALA A 77 5.13 0.65 -9.78
C ALA A 77 5.41 2.18 -9.78
N GLY A 78 5.96 2.75 -8.70
CA GLY A 78 6.20 4.18 -8.58
C GLY A 78 4.94 5.05 -8.48
N MET A 79 3.77 4.45 -8.24
CA MET A 79 2.49 5.16 -8.15
C MET A 79 2.29 5.74 -6.74
N LYS A 80 1.93 7.02 -6.67
CA LYS A 80 1.66 7.76 -5.44
C LYS A 80 0.16 7.98 -5.28
N ALA A 81 -0.36 7.79 -4.06
CA ALA A 81 -1.73 8.17 -3.74
C ALA A 81 -1.89 9.69 -3.55
N TYR A 82 -3.02 10.24 -3.98
CA TYR A 82 -3.39 11.65 -3.91
C TYR A 82 -4.66 11.86 -3.07
N PRO A 83 -4.60 11.62 -1.74
CA PRO A 83 -5.77 11.72 -0.86
C PRO A 83 -6.32 13.15 -0.74
N ALA A 84 -5.59 14.17 -1.20
CA ALA A 84 -6.08 15.54 -1.29
C ALA A 84 -7.37 15.64 -2.13
N LEU A 85 -7.56 14.74 -3.10
CA LEU A 85 -8.78 14.59 -3.90
C LEU A 85 -10.03 14.42 -3.02
N LEU A 86 -9.92 13.63 -1.95
CA LEU A 86 -11.04 13.34 -1.04
C LEU A 86 -11.52 14.57 -0.27
N ARG A 87 -10.71 15.63 -0.20
CA ARG A 87 -11.08 16.88 0.48
C ARG A 87 -11.87 17.83 -0.42
N ALA A 88 -11.97 17.55 -1.72
CA ALA A 88 -12.65 18.45 -2.66
C ALA A 88 -14.18 18.46 -2.47
N SER A 89 -14.79 17.35 -2.07
CA SER A 89 -16.24 17.24 -1.86
C SER A 89 -16.61 16.10 -0.92
N LYS A 90 -17.72 16.25 -0.18
CA LYS A 90 -18.30 15.20 0.68
C LYS A 90 -18.66 13.94 -0.12
N GLN A 91 -19.11 14.11 -1.36
CA GLN A 91 -19.45 12.96 -2.21
C GLN A 91 -18.20 12.18 -2.61
N MET A 92 -17.14 12.90 -3.03
CA MET A 92 -15.86 12.27 -3.37
C MET A 92 -15.23 11.58 -2.17
N TYR A 93 -15.36 12.15 -0.97
CA TYR A 93 -14.98 11.49 0.26
C TYR A 93 -15.73 10.18 0.46
N LYS A 94 -17.06 10.18 0.38
CA LYS A 94 -17.88 8.97 0.59
C LYS A 94 -17.57 7.87 -0.41
N GLU A 95 -17.40 8.21 -1.68
CA GLU A 95 -17.11 7.24 -2.76
C GLU A 95 -15.66 6.72 -2.66
N GLY A 96 -14.67 7.62 -2.57
CA GLY A 96 -13.25 7.27 -2.67
C GLY A 96 -12.60 6.80 -1.37
N TYR A 97 -13.17 7.09 -0.20
CA TYR A 97 -12.57 6.69 1.08
C TYR A 97 -12.46 5.16 1.21
N GLY A 98 -13.44 4.42 0.67
CA GLY A 98 -13.39 2.96 0.63
C GLY A 98 -12.18 2.46 -0.16
N VAL A 99 -11.94 3.04 -1.34
CA VAL A 99 -10.82 2.67 -2.23
C VAL A 99 -9.47 2.95 -1.56
N LEU A 100 -9.31 4.15 -0.98
CA LEU A 100 -8.08 4.52 -0.26
C LEU A 100 -7.76 3.52 0.87
N MET A 101 -8.77 3.06 1.60
CA MET A 101 -8.59 2.16 2.75
C MET A 101 -8.48 0.68 2.34
N ALA A 102 -9.19 0.24 1.31
CA ALA A 102 -9.22 -1.16 0.88
C ALA A 102 -7.84 -1.66 0.42
N GLU A 103 -7.02 -0.76 -0.12
CA GLU A 103 -5.70 -1.05 -0.67
C GLU A 103 -4.56 -0.38 0.11
N SER A 104 -4.84 0.06 1.34
CA SER A 104 -3.80 0.56 2.24
C SER A 104 -2.85 -0.58 2.63
N VAL A 105 -1.66 -0.57 2.04
CA VAL A 105 -0.56 -1.48 2.39
C VAL A 105 0.31 -0.80 3.44
N LEU A 106 0.44 -1.45 4.61
CA LEU A 106 1.46 -1.05 5.57
C LEU A 106 2.80 -1.65 5.17
N CYS A 107 3.81 -0.82 4.94
CA CYS A 107 5.21 -1.27 4.85
C CYS A 107 5.96 -0.82 6.11
N ALA A 108 6.40 -1.74 6.96
CA ALA A 108 7.35 -1.41 8.04
C ALA A 108 8.72 -1.98 7.70
N GLY A 109 9.77 -1.16 7.82
CA GLY A 109 11.14 -1.59 7.62
C GLY A 109 11.89 -1.54 8.94
N PHE A 110 12.43 -2.68 9.37
CA PHE A 110 13.37 -2.75 10.47
C PHE A 110 14.76 -2.58 9.89
N ARG A 111 15.45 -1.50 10.25
CA ARG A 111 16.87 -1.34 9.95
C ARG A 111 17.64 -1.08 11.23
N HIS A 112 18.75 -1.78 11.37
CA HIS A 112 19.71 -1.51 12.43
C HIS A 112 20.52 -0.25 12.06
N LEU A 113 19.95 0.93 12.32
CA LEU A 113 20.63 2.20 12.06
C LEU A 113 21.64 2.49 13.18
N LYS A 114 22.94 2.33 12.88
CA LYS A 114 24.06 2.60 13.81
C LYS A 114 24.16 4.07 14.23
N ASP A 115 23.65 4.99 13.41
CA ASP A 115 23.91 6.42 13.59
C ASP A 115 22.64 7.26 13.32
N PHE A 116 21.68 7.38 14.25
CA PHE A 116 20.77 8.54 14.26
C PHE A 116 20.03 8.75 15.58
N VAL A 117 20.18 9.96 16.14
CA VAL A 117 19.31 10.53 17.19
C VAL A 117 18.25 11.39 16.51
N ARG A 118 16.98 10.97 16.59
CA ARG A 118 15.81 11.85 16.80
C ARG A 118 14.53 11.01 16.97
N PRO A 119 13.86 11.06 18.13
CA PRO A 119 12.54 10.48 18.31
C PRO A 119 11.49 11.40 17.68
N GLY A 120 10.59 10.81 16.88
CA GLY A 120 9.45 11.52 16.31
C GLY A 120 9.22 11.22 14.83
N THR A 121 8.70 10.03 14.51
CA THR A 121 8.15 9.75 13.18
C THR A 121 6.72 10.28 13.11
N LYS A 122 6.50 11.26 12.23
CA LYS A 122 5.17 11.79 11.93
C LYS A 122 4.42 10.77 11.08
N MET A 123 3.31 10.24 11.60
CA MET A 123 2.43 9.34 10.85
C MET A 123 1.63 10.16 9.83
N THR A 124 1.94 10.04 8.53
CA THR A 124 1.09 10.58 7.46
C THR A 124 1.05 9.61 6.28
N GLY A 125 -0.11 9.00 6.02
CA GLY A 125 -0.47 8.24 4.79
C GLY A 125 0.52 7.16 4.33
N ASP A 126 0.11 5.88 4.42
CA ASP A 126 0.95 4.67 4.42
C ASP A 126 2.14 4.78 5.37
N ILE A 127 2.09 4.00 6.44
CA ILE A 127 2.97 4.18 7.57
C ILE A 127 4.28 3.45 7.28
N ASP A 128 5.22 4.16 6.65
CA ASP A 128 6.63 3.75 6.65
C ASP A 128 7.16 3.86 8.08
N LEU A 129 7.06 2.76 8.81
CA LEU A 129 7.71 2.63 10.12
C LEU A 129 9.15 2.22 9.88
N VAL A 130 10.04 3.22 9.80
CA VAL A 130 11.48 3.00 10.00
C VAL A 130 11.73 3.15 11.50
N LEU A 131 12.04 2.04 12.15
CA LEU A 131 12.12 1.97 13.60
C LEU A 131 13.57 1.76 14.01
N CYS A 132 14.13 2.76 14.70
CA CYS A 132 15.46 2.71 15.27
C CYS A 132 15.42 2.03 16.65
N GLU A 133 16.48 1.32 17.00
CA GLU A 133 16.56 0.49 18.20
C GLU A 133 16.51 1.30 19.50
N TYR A 134 15.39 1.27 20.24
CA TYR A 134 15.40 1.39 21.69
C TYR A 134 14.29 0.49 22.29
N GLU A 135 14.63 -0.25 23.34
CA GLU A 135 13.84 -1.17 24.18
C GLU A 135 12.62 -1.91 23.56
N SER A 136 12.80 -3.23 23.38
CA SER A 136 12.01 -4.12 22.52
C SER A 136 10.57 -4.46 22.96
N ALA A 137 10.27 -4.40 24.25
CA ALA A 137 8.96 -4.80 24.76
C ALA A 137 7.88 -3.75 24.45
N TYR A 138 8.21 -2.47 24.70
CA TYR A 138 7.33 -1.34 24.37
C TYR A 138 7.05 -1.25 22.88
N PHE A 139 8.02 -1.61 22.04
CA PHE A 139 7.88 -1.59 20.59
C PHE A 139 6.76 -2.51 20.08
N THR A 140 6.77 -3.78 20.47
CA THR A 140 5.76 -4.74 19.97
C THR A 140 4.37 -4.47 20.52
N LEU A 141 4.31 -3.91 21.75
CA LEU A 141 3.10 -3.37 22.35
C LEU A 141 2.58 -2.16 21.56
N GLU A 142 3.43 -1.19 21.26
CA GLU A 142 3.09 0.04 20.55
C GLU A 142 2.70 -0.24 19.10
N LEU A 143 3.42 -1.13 18.41
CA LEU A 143 3.06 -1.56 17.06
C LEU A 143 1.71 -2.27 17.08
N GLY A 144 1.52 -3.28 17.94
CA GLY A 144 0.23 -3.96 18.07
C GLY A 144 -0.92 -3.00 18.37
N HIS A 145 -0.69 -2.04 19.27
CA HIS A 145 -1.64 -1.00 19.62
C HIS A 145 -1.95 -0.08 18.43
N ARG A 146 -0.94 0.35 17.67
CA ARG A 146 -1.11 1.23 16.50
C ARG A 146 -1.80 0.51 15.36
N LEU A 147 -1.42 -0.73 15.08
CA LEU A 147 -2.06 -1.57 14.07
C LEU A 147 -3.52 -1.88 14.41
N GLY A 148 -3.82 -2.12 15.69
CA GLY A 148 -5.21 -2.29 16.16
C GLY A 148 -6.06 -1.03 15.97
N ARG A 149 -5.45 0.16 15.91
CA ARG A 149 -6.13 1.43 15.62
C ARG A 149 -6.31 1.71 14.14
N LEU A 150 -5.71 0.92 13.23
CA LEU A 150 -5.88 1.12 11.79
C LEU A 150 -7.18 0.44 11.31
N PRO A 151 -8.21 1.22 10.92
CA PRO A 151 -9.42 0.63 10.38
C PRO A 151 -9.11 0.01 9.02
N LYS A 152 -9.41 -1.29 8.86
CA LYS A 152 -9.43 -2.02 7.58
C LYS A 152 -8.07 -2.22 6.89
N LEU A 153 -7.02 -2.49 7.66
CA LEU A 153 -5.73 -2.90 7.09
C LEU A 153 -5.86 -4.26 6.39
N SER A 154 -5.71 -4.31 5.06
CA SER A 154 -5.84 -5.52 4.26
C SER A 154 -4.51 -6.26 4.08
N GLU A 155 -3.40 -5.52 4.02
CA GLU A 155 -2.06 -6.06 3.81
C GLU A 155 -1.01 -5.38 4.70
N VAL A 156 -0.11 -6.20 5.25
CA VAL A 156 1.07 -5.77 6.03
C VAL A 156 2.29 -6.41 5.41
N SER A 157 3.23 -5.59 4.96
CA SER A 157 4.56 -6.00 4.52
C SER A 157 5.61 -5.51 5.52
N LEU A 158 6.49 -6.41 5.95
CA LEU A 158 7.53 -6.14 6.93
C LEU A 158 8.87 -6.55 6.33
N ASP A 159 9.73 -5.57 6.14
CA ASP A 159 11.12 -5.78 5.76
C ASP A 159 11.94 -5.91 7.05
N VAL A 160 12.47 -7.09 7.32
CA VAL A 160 13.17 -7.43 8.56
C VAL A 160 14.66 -7.58 8.28
N GLU A 161 15.44 -6.58 8.67
CA GLU A 161 16.90 -6.64 8.68
C GLU A 161 17.40 -7.03 10.07
N PHE A 162 18.09 -8.17 10.18
CA PHE A 162 18.81 -8.54 11.41
C PHE A 162 20.24 -8.03 11.32
N GLY A 163 20.63 -7.11 12.20
CA GLY A 163 22.03 -6.69 12.28
C GLY A 163 22.92 -7.89 12.57
N THR A 164 23.95 -8.09 11.74
CA THR A 164 24.98 -9.15 11.89
C THR A 164 26.06 -8.80 12.92
N ASP A 165 25.87 -7.73 13.70
CA ASP A 165 26.86 -7.33 14.68
C ASP A 165 26.97 -8.41 15.75
N GLY A 166 28.09 -9.14 15.72
CA GLY A 166 28.43 -10.26 16.61
C GLY A 166 28.55 -9.92 18.09
N HIS A 167 27.97 -8.80 18.53
CA HIS A 167 27.97 -8.31 19.90
C HIS A 167 26.57 -8.29 20.56
N LEU A 168 25.48 -8.36 19.80
CA LEU A 168 24.13 -8.51 20.36
C LEU A 168 23.67 -9.96 20.24
N VAL A 169 23.43 -10.58 21.39
CA VAL A 169 23.12 -12.00 21.52
C VAL A 169 21.85 -12.36 20.70
N PRO A 170 21.87 -13.45 19.91
CA PRO A 170 20.71 -13.98 19.16
C PRO A 170 19.33 -14.01 19.88
N PRO A 171 19.18 -14.37 21.18
CA PRO A 171 17.87 -14.49 21.83
C PRO A 171 17.03 -13.22 21.84
N PHE A 172 17.63 -12.04 21.72
CA PHE A 172 16.89 -10.77 21.81
C PHE A 172 16.13 -10.45 20.52
N GLN A 173 16.74 -10.72 19.36
CA GLN A 173 16.07 -10.56 18.06
C GLN A 173 14.94 -11.59 17.89
N GLU A 174 15.12 -12.79 18.43
CA GLU A 174 14.16 -13.89 18.35
C GLU A 174 12.87 -13.64 19.12
N ARG A 175 12.96 -13.19 20.38
CA ARG A 175 11.78 -12.83 21.19
C ARG A 175 10.97 -11.72 20.52
N ARG A 176 11.62 -10.80 19.80
CA ARG A 176 10.96 -9.72 19.05
C ARG A 176 10.16 -10.26 17.88
N VAL A 177 10.76 -11.13 17.07
CA VAL A 177 10.09 -11.81 15.95
C VAL A 177 8.90 -12.62 16.45
N GLN A 178 9.10 -13.42 17.51
CA GLN A 178 8.03 -14.20 18.12
C GLN A 178 6.87 -13.32 18.61
N THR A 179 7.19 -12.20 19.27
CA THR A 179 6.19 -11.27 19.81
C THR A 179 5.46 -10.54 18.67
N LEU A 180 6.16 -10.15 17.60
CA LEU A 180 5.56 -9.61 16.37
C LEU A 180 4.51 -10.58 15.79
N PHE A 181 4.88 -11.84 15.59
CA PHE A 181 3.96 -12.85 15.08
C PHE A 181 2.78 -13.10 16.01
N HIS A 182 3.02 -13.15 17.32
CA HIS A 182 1.94 -13.30 18.28
C HIS A 182 0.95 -12.13 18.17
N ARG A 183 1.44 -10.90 17.95
CA ARG A 183 0.59 -9.74 17.73
C ARG A 183 -0.13 -9.79 16.38
N PHE A 184 0.49 -10.31 15.32
CA PHE A 184 -0.16 -10.52 14.03
C PHE A 184 -1.28 -11.55 14.04
N ALA A 185 -1.14 -12.59 14.87
CA ALA A 185 -2.25 -13.49 15.14
C ALA A 185 -3.45 -12.73 15.75
N THR A 186 -3.17 -11.75 16.64
CA THR A 186 -4.20 -10.90 17.27
C THR A 186 -4.65 -9.68 16.44
N LEU A 187 -4.11 -9.47 15.24
CA LEU A 187 -4.48 -8.33 14.39
C LEU A 187 -5.92 -8.42 13.88
N PRO A 188 -6.51 -7.27 13.45
CA PRO A 188 -7.91 -7.18 13.01
C PRO A 188 -8.28 -8.25 11.98
N LYS A 189 -9.55 -8.70 12.01
CA LYS A 189 -10.14 -9.68 11.06
C LYS A 189 -9.99 -9.31 9.58
N HIS A 190 -9.63 -8.07 9.28
CA HIS A 190 -9.51 -7.56 7.91
C HIS A 190 -8.13 -7.79 7.30
N LEU A 191 -7.12 -8.16 8.10
CA LEU A 191 -5.78 -8.45 7.60
C LEU A 191 -5.81 -9.76 6.81
N ARG A 192 -5.64 -9.66 5.50
CA ARG A 192 -5.66 -10.81 4.58
C ARG A 192 -4.27 -11.29 4.23
N ARG A 193 -3.27 -10.41 4.23
CA ARG A 193 -1.92 -10.75 3.79
C ARG A 193 -0.86 -10.19 4.73
N VAL A 194 0.09 -11.04 5.10
CA VAL A 194 1.31 -10.71 5.84
C VAL A 194 2.48 -11.10 4.96
N GLU A 195 3.28 -10.14 4.54
CA GLU A 195 4.52 -10.36 3.80
C GLU A 195 5.72 -10.07 4.71
N LEU A 196 6.66 -11.00 4.77
CA LEU A 196 7.91 -10.90 5.49
C LEU A 196 9.05 -10.99 4.49
N VAL A 197 9.85 -9.95 4.43
CA VAL A 197 11.02 -9.89 3.55
C VAL A 197 12.26 -9.93 4.44
N PHE A 198 13.03 -11.01 4.33
CA PHE A 198 14.34 -11.12 4.98
C PHE A 198 15.42 -10.64 4.00
N GLN A 199 16.37 -9.84 4.48
CA GLN A 199 17.49 -9.42 3.66
C GLN A 199 18.47 -10.58 3.42
N PRO A 200 19.09 -10.69 2.22
CA PRO A 200 20.06 -11.73 1.92
C PRO A 200 21.23 -11.75 2.91
N GLY A 201 21.61 -12.94 3.41
CA GLY A 201 22.70 -13.10 4.39
C GLY A 201 22.27 -12.97 5.86
N HIS A 202 20.99 -12.72 6.12
CA HIS A 202 20.41 -12.70 7.47
C HIS A 202 19.47 -13.88 7.65
N CYS A 203 20.06 -15.06 7.75
CA CYS A 203 19.32 -16.30 7.71
C CYS A 203 18.67 -16.62 9.07
N ILE A 204 17.37 -16.95 9.04
CA ILE A 204 16.68 -17.74 10.07
C ILE A 204 17.46 -19.02 10.41
N ASN A 205 18.38 -19.46 9.56
CA ASN A 205 19.22 -20.65 9.74
C ASN A 205 20.10 -20.57 11.00
N ALA A 206 20.37 -19.37 11.53
CA ALA A 206 21.02 -19.21 12.84
C ALA A 206 20.11 -19.61 14.03
N LEU A 207 18.82 -19.82 13.79
CA LEU A 207 17.82 -20.17 14.81
C LEU A 207 17.74 -21.68 14.96
N HIS A 208 18.31 -22.21 16.05
CA HIS A 208 18.28 -23.64 16.35
C HIS A 208 17.36 -24.00 17.53
N GLY A 209 16.83 -25.23 17.50
CA GLY A 209 16.13 -25.86 18.62
C GLY A 209 14.77 -25.23 18.99
N VAL A 210 14.53 -25.09 20.30
CA VAL A 210 13.25 -24.66 20.90
C VAL A 210 12.74 -23.33 20.34
N ARG A 211 13.66 -22.45 19.94
CA ARG A 211 13.33 -21.09 19.55
C ARG A 211 12.79 -21.00 18.12
N ARG A 212 13.33 -21.82 17.22
CA ARG A 212 12.78 -22.04 15.87
C ARG A 212 11.33 -22.54 15.94
N ALA A 213 11.09 -23.54 16.80
CA ALA A 213 9.75 -24.08 17.03
C ALA A 213 8.76 -23.04 17.58
N ASN A 214 9.21 -22.05 18.34
CA ASN A 214 8.34 -20.98 18.86
C ASN A 214 7.92 -20.00 17.78
N ILE A 215 8.84 -19.61 16.89
CA ILE A 215 8.53 -18.73 15.76
C ILE A 215 7.57 -19.43 14.80
N LEU A 216 7.86 -20.70 14.47
CA LEU A 216 7.00 -21.55 13.65
C LEU A 216 5.59 -21.70 14.24
N ARG A 217 5.48 -21.91 15.56
CA ARG A 217 4.17 -21.95 16.25
C ARG A 217 3.43 -20.61 16.18
N SER A 218 4.13 -19.48 16.32
CA SER A 218 3.50 -18.17 16.18
C SER A 218 3.05 -17.89 14.74
N ILE A 219 3.81 -18.36 13.75
CA ILE A 219 3.42 -18.31 12.33
C ILE A 219 2.17 -19.15 12.09
N ALA A 220 2.14 -20.39 12.60
CA ALA A 220 0.99 -21.29 12.44
C ALA A 220 -0.30 -20.77 13.11
N ARG A 221 -0.18 -19.84 14.06
CA ARG A 221 -1.32 -19.13 14.67
C ARG A 221 -1.88 -18.00 13.79
N LEU A 222 -1.23 -17.65 12.68
CA LEU A 222 -1.85 -16.83 11.66
C LEU A 222 -2.99 -17.65 11.06
N GLY A 223 -4.22 -17.19 11.33
CA GLY A 223 -5.45 -17.85 10.88
C GLY A 223 -5.40 -18.27 9.41
N VAL A 224 -6.15 -19.32 9.07
CA VAL A 224 -6.16 -19.90 7.72
C VAL A 224 -6.68 -18.89 6.68
N ASP A 225 -7.41 -17.88 7.12
CA ASP A 225 -7.88 -16.72 6.35
C ASP A 225 -6.77 -15.74 5.95
N LYS A 226 -5.56 -15.90 6.50
CA LYS A 226 -4.41 -15.02 6.25
C LYS A 226 -3.38 -15.69 5.35
N THR A 227 -3.03 -15.00 4.27
CA THR A 227 -1.93 -15.34 3.37
C THR A 227 -0.62 -14.87 3.99
N LEU A 228 0.31 -15.79 4.19
CA LEU A 228 1.68 -15.46 4.59
C LEU A 228 2.59 -15.56 3.38
N VAL A 229 3.38 -14.53 3.11
CA VAL A 229 4.42 -14.56 2.09
C VAL A 229 5.75 -14.35 2.80
N ILE A 230 6.69 -15.28 2.63
CA ILE A 230 8.03 -15.15 3.18
C ILE A 230 9.01 -15.06 2.02
N LYS A 231 9.85 -14.03 2.00
CA LYS A 231 10.87 -13.79 0.97
C LYS A 231 12.26 -13.71 1.60
N GLY A 232 13.29 -14.07 0.84
CA GLY A 232 14.69 -13.93 1.26
C GLY A 232 15.22 -15.04 2.16
N LEU A 233 14.46 -16.13 2.32
CA LEU A 233 14.97 -17.37 2.92
C LEU A 233 15.57 -18.28 1.85
N ASP A 234 16.48 -19.17 2.26
CA ASP A 234 16.89 -20.26 1.39
C ASP A 234 15.74 -21.28 1.22
N ARG A 235 15.78 -22.01 0.11
CA ARG A 235 14.72 -22.93 -0.29
C ARG A 235 14.47 -24.04 0.73
N SER A 236 15.51 -24.51 1.43
CA SER A 236 15.36 -25.58 2.43
C SER A 236 14.55 -25.08 3.63
N THR A 237 14.90 -23.89 4.13
CA THR A 237 14.23 -23.27 5.26
C THR A 237 12.80 -22.87 4.93
N GLU A 238 12.56 -22.38 3.71
CA GLU A 238 11.21 -22.08 3.23
C GLU A 238 10.32 -23.34 3.22
N ILE A 239 10.82 -24.45 2.66
CA ILE A 239 10.08 -25.73 2.64
C ILE A 239 9.74 -26.18 4.06
N GLU A 240 10.71 -26.18 4.97
CA GLU A 240 10.50 -26.62 6.35
C GLU A 240 9.45 -25.78 7.08
N ILE A 241 9.48 -24.44 6.91
CA ILE A 241 8.47 -23.55 7.49
C ILE A 241 7.08 -23.90 6.94
N TRP A 242 6.96 -24.08 5.63
CA TRP A 242 5.67 -24.38 5.01
C TRP A 242 5.13 -25.76 5.37
N GLU A 243 5.99 -26.78 5.48
CA GLU A 243 5.59 -28.10 5.95
C GLU A 243 5.08 -28.04 7.40
N PHE A 244 5.79 -27.34 8.29
CA PHE A 244 5.36 -27.15 9.66
C PHE A 244 4.01 -26.43 9.75
N VAL A 245 3.84 -25.32 9.02
CA VAL A 245 2.59 -24.55 8.98
C VAL A 245 1.45 -25.40 8.44
N ARG A 246 1.70 -26.21 7.39
CA ARG A 246 0.72 -27.13 6.82
C ARG A 246 0.24 -28.15 7.84
N LEU A 247 1.17 -28.81 8.56
CA LEU A 247 0.84 -29.81 9.58
C LEU A 247 0.01 -29.19 10.71
N GLN A 248 0.43 -28.04 11.24
CA GLN A 248 -0.29 -27.36 12.32
C GLN A 248 -1.70 -26.90 11.90
N ARG A 249 -1.87 -26.45 10.66
CA ARG A 249 -3.19 -26.06 10.14
C ARG A 249 -4.11 -27.26 9.92
N ALA A 250 -3.58 -28.40 9.50
CA ALA A 250 -4.34 -29.64 9.39
C ALA A 250 -4.86 -30.09 10.77
N ASP A 251 -4.02 -30.04 11.80
CA ASP A 251 -4.41 -30.36 13.19
C ASP A 251 -5.53 -29.42 13.69
N GLN A 252 -5.42 -28.11 13.41
CA GLN A 252 -6.44 -27.13 13.79
C GLN A 252 -7.78 -27.38 13.08
N GLN A 253 -7.77 -27.72 11.79
CA GLN A 253 -8.99 -28.04 11.04
C GLN A 253 -9.65 -29.33 11.56
N GLY A 254 -8.86 -30.35 11.90
CA GLY A 254 -9.37 -31.58 12.51
C GLY A 254 -10.04 -31.33 13.86
N GLN A 255 -9.46 -30.46 14.70
CA GLN A 255 -10.04 -30.08 15.99
C GLN A 255 -11.37 -29.32 15.83
N LEU A 256 -11.47 -28.41 14.87
CA LEU A 256 -12.71 -27.67 14.57
C LEU A 256 -13.84 -28.58 14.07
N ALA A 257 -13.53 -29.55 13.20
CA ALA A 257 -14.52 -30.50 12.71
C ALA A 257 -15.08 -31.41 13.82
N MET A 258 -14.25 -31.75 14.83
CA MET A 258 -14.71 -32.51 15.99
C MET A 258 -15.54 -31.69 16.97
N SER A 259 -15.30 -30.38 17.11
CA SER A 259 -16.11 -29.52 17.98
C SER A 259 -17.49 -29.20 17.41
N ASP A 260 -17.64 -29.17 16.09
CA ASP A 260 -18.94 -28.92 15.43
C ASP A 260 -19.84 -30.18 15.41
N SER A 261 -19.30 -31.34 15.79
CA SER A 261 -20.00 -32.63 15.83
C SER A 261 -20.54 -32.99 17.23
N GLN A 262 -20.38 -32.11 18.23
CA GLN A 262 -20.85 -32.26 19.61
C GLN A 262 -21.97 -31.27 19.91
#